data_AF-A0ABD5T290-F1
#
_entry.id   AF-A0ABD5T290-F1
#
_cell.length_a   1.000
_cell.length_b   1.000
_cell.length_c   1.000
_cell.angle_alpha   90.00
_cell.angle_beta   90.00
_cell.angle_gamma   90.00
#
_symmetry.space_group_name_H-M   'P 1'
#
loop_
_entity.id
_entity.type
_entity.pdbx_description
1 polymer ?
#
loop_
_entity_poly.entity_id
_entity_poly.type
_entity_poly.pdbx_seq_one_letter_code
_entity_poly.pdbx_strand_id
1 'polypeptide(L)' 'MDANQRSRANPYGMDEECRNCPALCETRTQVVHGYGDVGADFLFVGERPTAHADEAGVP' A
#
# COMPACT_ATOMS: atom_id res chain seq x y z
N MET A 1 -6.02 0.07 21.35
CA MET A 1 -5.42 -0.27 20.04
C MET A 1 -4.30 0.73 19.84
N ASP A 2 -3.04 0.28 19.91
CA ASP A 2 -1.92 1.15 19.56
C ASP A 2 -1.93 1.30 18.03
N ALA A 3 -2.34 2.48 17.58
CA ALA A 3 -2.51 2.86 16.19
C ALA A 3 -1.18 3.15 15.48
N ASN A 4 -0.07 3.19 16.22
CA ASN A 4 1.24 3.52 15.69
C ASN A 4 1.78 2.37 14.83
N GLN A 5 1.87 2.58 13.52
CA GLN A 5 2.45 1.63 12.59
C GLN A 5 3.99 1.67 12.70
N ARG A 6 4.57 0.75 13.49
CA ARG A 6 6.02 0.70 13.80
C ARG A 6 6.87 -0.06 12.77
N SER A 7 6.25 -0.77 11.84
CA SER A 7 6.91 -1.53 10.77
C SER A 7 6.36 -1.10 9.42
N ARG A 8 7.16 -1.28 8.37
CA ARG A 8 6.78 -0.98 6.98
C ARG A 8 5.72 -1.91 6.38
N ALA A 9 5.19 -2.85 7.16
CA ALA A 9 4.14 -3.76 6.72
C ALA A 9 2.77 -3.18 7.08
N ASN A 10 1.82 -3.26 6.16
CA ASN A 10 0.43 -2.88 6.43
C ASN A 10 -0.23 -3.91 7.37
N PRO A 11 -0.65 -3.54 8.59
CA PRO A 11 -1.20 -4.50 9.55
C PRO A 11 -2.71 -4.76 9.37
N TYR A 12 -3.36 -4.12 8.39
CA TYR A 12 -4.83 -4.07 8.31
C TYR A 12 -5.45 -5.23 7.53
N GLY A 13 -4.67 -6.22 7.10
CA GLY A 13 -5.18 -7.42 6.42
C GLY A 13 -5.97 -7.11 5.15
N MET A 14 -5.49 -6.12 4.39
CA MET A 14 -6.10 -5.74 3.11
C MET A 14 -5.80 -6.80 2.04
N ASP A 15 -6.59 -6.79 0.96
CA ASP A 15 -6.45 -7.76 -0.12
C ASP A 15 -5.18 -7.52 -0.95
N GLU A 16 -4.19 -8.38 -0.72
CA GLU A 16 -2.91 -8.39 -1.43
C GLU A 16 -2.98 -9.12 -2.80
N GLU A 17 -4.09 -9.80 -3.09
CA GLU A 17 -4.27 -10.67 -4.27
C GLU A 17 -5.35 -10.15 -5.24
N CYS A 18 -5.72 -8.87 -5.15
CA CYS A 18 -6.77 -8.27 -5.98
C CYS A 18 -6.53 -8.49 -7.48
N ARG A 19 -7.48 -9.13 -8.17
CA ARG A 19 -7.39 -9.49 -9.60
C ARG A 19 -8.43 -8.81 -10.50
N ASN A 20 -9.06 -7.75 -10.01
CA ASN A 20 -10.17 -7.08 -10.71
C ASN A 20 -9.75 -6.36 -12.01
N CYS A 21 -8.47 -5.97 -12.14
CA CYS A 21 -7.95 -5.22 -13.28
C CYS A 21 -6.75 -5.96 -13.91
N PRO A 22 -6.96 -6.76 -14.98
CA PRO A 22 -5.89 -7.57 -15.59
C PRO A 22 -4.65 -6.75 -15.98
N ALA A 23 -4.84 -5.61 -16.65
CA ALA A 23 -3.74 -4.73 -17.07
C ALA A 23 -2.88 -4.23 -15.91
N LEU A 24 -3.44 -4.05 -14.70
CA LEU A 24 -2.67 -3.66 -13.52
C LEU A 24 -2.01 -4.87 -12.83
N CYS A 25 -2.55 -6.07 -13.00
CA CYS A 25 -1.96 -7.30 -12.46
C CYS A 25 -0.72 -7.69 -13.26
N GLU A 26 -0.74 -7.43 -14.57
CA GLU A 26 0.37 -7.73 -15.47
C GLU A 26 1.59 -6.83 -15.26
N THR A 27 1.41 -5.64 -14.68
CA THR A 27 2.47 -4.62 -14.58
C THR A 27 3.09 -4.47 -13.20
N ARG A 28 2.53 -5.10 -12.17
CA ARG A 28 2.97 -4.95 -10.77
C ARG A 28 3.52 -6.26 -10.23
N THR A 29 4.44 -6.18 -9.30
CA THR A 29 4.95 -7.34 -8.55
C THR A 29 4.07 -7.61 -7.34
N GLN A 30 3.54 -6.57 -6.70
CA GLN A 30 2.69 -6.67 -5.52
C GLN A 30 1.66 -5.54 -5.45
N VAL A 31 0.62 -5.71 -4.62
CA VAL A 31 -0.29 -4.61 -4.30
C VAL A 31 0.38 -3.69 -3.29
N VAL A 32 0.45 -2.40 -3.58
CA VAL A 32 0.98 -1.38 -2.66
C VAL A 32 -0.19 -0.68 -1.98
N HIS A 33 -0.36 -1.00 -0.70
CA HIS A 33 -1.37 -0.37 0.14
C HIS A 33 -0.87 0.93 0.77
N GLY A 34 -1.80 1.76 1.25
CA GLY A 34 -1.46 2.94 2.05
C GLY A 34 -0.61 2.58 3.28
N TYR A 35 0.30 3.48 3.65
CA TYR A 35 1.20 3.34 4.79
C TYR A 35 1.18 4.64 5.61
N GLY A 36 1.03 4.54 6.92
CA GLY A 36 1.07 5.72 7.79
C GLY A 36 0.37 5.52 9.12
N ASP A 37 0.42 6.54 9.97
CA ASP A 37 -0.29 6.56 11.24
C ASP A 37 -1.79 6.79 11.00
N VAL A 38 -2.65 5.94 11.55
CA VAL A 38 -4.11 6.12 11.46
C VAL A 38 -4.61 7.30 12.28
N GLY A 39 -3.78 7.84 13.18
CA GLY A 39 -4.01 9.09 13.89
C GLY A 39 -3.46 10.33 13.17
N ALA A 40 -2.90 10.20 11.96
CA ALA A 40 -2.37 11.35 11.23
C ALA A 40 -3.45 12.38 10.89
N ASP A 41 -3.15 13.67 11.09
CA ASP A 41 -4.05 14.78 10.72
C ASP A 41 -4.18 14.96 9.20
N PHE A 42 -3.20 14.46 8.44
CA PHE A 42 -3.10 14.64 6.99
C PHE A 42 -2.86 13.32 6.28
N LEU A 43 -3.53 13.17 5.13
CA LEU A 43 -3.40 12.04 4.22
C LEU A 43 -3.10 12.56 2.81
N PHE A 44 -2.11 11.95 2.17
CA PHE A 44 -1.75 12.23 0.78
C PHE A 44 -2.14 11.03 -0.09
N VAL A 45 -2.77 11.30 -1.23
CA VAL A 45 -3.16 10.28 -2.21
C VAL A 45 -2.47 10.58 -3.53
N GLY A 46 -1.54 9.71 -3.91
CA GLY A 46 -0.91 9.73 -5.23
C GLY A 46 -1.77 9.02 -6.28
N GLU A 47 -1.35 9.12 -7.55
CA GLU A 47 -2.07 8.49 -8.67
C GLU A 47 -1.88 6.96 -8.68
N ARG A 48 -0.62 6.50 -8.56
CA ARG A 48 -0.25 5.09 -8.70
C ARG A 48 1.10 4.79 -8.02
N PRO A 49 1.38 3.52 -7.68
CA PRO A 49 2.69 3.11 -7.22
C PRO A 49 3.77 3.37 -8.29
N THR A 50 4.93 3.82 -7.85
CA THR A 50 6.13 3.87 -8.69
C THR A 50 6.78 2.48 -8.72
N ALA A 51 7.75 2.26 -9.62
CA ALA A 51 8.51 1.00 -9.65
C ALA A 51 9.21 0.73 -8.31
N HIS A 52 9.76 1.76 -7.66
CA HIS A 52 10.41 1.58 -6.36
C HIS A 52 9.39 1.27 -5.25
N ALA A 53 8.19 1.86 -5.30
CA ALA A 53 7.12 1.54 -4.36
C ALA A 53 6.62 0.09 -4.56
N ASP A 54 6.51 -0.37 -5.81
CA ASP A 54 6.20 -1.77 -6.14
C ASP A 54 7.29 -2.73 -5.65
N GLU A 55 8.56 -2.37 -5.73
CA GLU A 55 9.65 -3.18 -5.17
C GLU A 55 9.62 -3.21 -3.63
N ALA A 56 9.38 -2.05 -3.00
CA ALA A 56 9.45 -1.90 -1.55
C ALA A 56 8.16 -2.35 -0.82
N GLY A 57 7.03 -2.40 -1.50
CA GLY A 57 5.71 -2.64 -0.90
C GLY A 57 5.16 -1.46 -0.09
N VAL A 58 5.73 -0.26 -0.26
CA VAL A 58 5.36 0.95 0.49
C VAL A 58 5.26 2.15 -0.46
N PRO A 59 4.18 2.97 -0.39
CA PRO A 59 4.01 4.14 -1.23
C PRO A 59 5.02 5.27 -0.94
#